data_AF-A0A919TM38-F1
#
_entry.id   AF-A0A919TM38-F1
#
_cell.length_a   1.000
_cell.length_b   1.000
_cell.length_c   1.000
_cell.angle_alpha   90.00
_cell.angle_beta   90.00
_cell.angle_gamma   90.00
#
_symmetry.space_group_name_H-M   'P 1'
#
loop_
_entity.id
_entity.type
_entity.pdbx_description
1 polymer ?
#
loop_
_entity_poly.entity_id
_entity_poly.type
_entity_poly.pdbx_seq_one_letter_code
_entity_poly.pdbx_strand_id
1 'polypeptide(L)'
;MSRLILDDDTGIDGRGIVRDDVVAEWGPPPGPLDWAVEDWQPEPEIVAWARLGPWEAVLARIGRHAQLGVRRDGRRPDWHGLSKSPDDMNRGMVGSTLLAPGRLADVTAVTRRDEFTGIQVQGAERVQQMVVPRIVEHPPGEELDPAQARHAVTTAAAQAPGAPLDLPAELTRELLHRLRRTPTEVVRIAVGLRVAETWRLPDGFEIPVVYDVAPGTAQGYVLDEDTGAALTTLHACRNHHLAGALAWCAHCLNPTCAACSESVRPCRLCQGAVCGDCLATPDGRCPACARLAKVGRFARGRYGVSAGGSAWHSEVPNVQVTVRQERNYWTVERWDRYGRVTVPLDPHTVQALRGWLSAR
;
A
#
# COMPACT_ATOMS: atom_id res chain seq x y z
N MET A 1 7.07 16.63 -55.53
CA MET A 1 7.22 16.65 -54.06
C MET A 1 6.04 17.39 -53.49
N SER A 2 5.28 16.75 -52.61
CA SER A 2 4.17 17.41 -51.93
C SER A 2 4.70 18.44 -50.93
N ARG A 3 4.12 19.64 -50.92
CA ARG A 3 4.53 20.73 -50.03
C ARG A 3 3.33 21.36 -49.33
N LEU A 4 3.48 21.73 -48.07
CA LEU A 4 2.62 22.71 -47.40
C LEU A 4 3.11 24.10 -47.80
N ILE A 5 2.25 24.95 -48.37
CA ILE A 5 2.61 26.32 -48.75
C ILE A 5 2.37 27.23 -47.54
N LEU A 6 3.38 27.99 -47.13
CA LEU A 6 3.33 28.94 -46.01
C LEU A 6 3.12 30.38 -46.50
N ASP A 7 3.81 30.77 -47.58
CA ASP A 7 3.61 31.99 -48.35
C ASP A 7 4.05 31.78 -49.82
N ASP A 8 4.17 32.85 -50.62
CA ASP A 8 4.34 32.77 -52.07
C ASP A 8 5.58 31.97 -52.51
N ASP A 9 6.66 32.03 -51.74
CA ASP A 9 7.93 31.37 -52.02
C ASP A 9 8.34 30.32 -50.96
N THR A 10 7.72 30.32 -49.76
CA THR A 10 8.10 29.44 -48.65
C THR A 10 7.09 28.30 -48.44
N GLY A 11 7.59 27.09 -48.20
CA GLY A 11 6.80 25.92 -47.84
C GLY A 11 7.52 24.91 -46.95
N ILE A 12 6.84 23.82 -46.60
CA ILE A 12 7.40 22.68 -45.87
C ILE A 12 7.27 21.41 -46.72
N ASP A 13 8.35 20.64 -46.80
CA ASP A 13 8.39 19.30 -47.41
C ASP A 13 9.07 18.27 -46.47
N GLY A 14 9.26 17.03 -46.93
CA GLY A 14 9.94 15.99 -46.14
C GLY A 14 11.39 16.28 -45.77
N ARG A 15 12.04 17.26 -46.40
CA ARG A 15 13.44 17.67 -46.14
C ARG A 15 13.53 18.76 -45.09
N GLY A 16 12.57 19.71 -45.06
CA GLY A 16 12.60 20.83 -44.13
C GLY A 16 11.67 21.98 -44.52
N ILE A 17 12.04 23.21 -44.13
CA ILE A 17 11.43 24.43 -44.67
C ILE A 17 12.17 24.77 -45.97
N VAL A 18 11.43 25.04 -47.04
CA VAL A 18 11.96 25.30 -48.39
C VAL A 18 11.53 26.70 -48.82
N ARG A 19 12.47 27.50 -49.35
CA ARG A 19 12.19 28.76 -50.04
C ARG A 19 13.07 28.88 -51.27
N ASP A 20 12.46 28.97 -52.45
CA ASP A 20 13.15 28.83 -53.74
C ASP A 20 14.01 27.55 -53.79
N ASP A 21 15.31 27.68 -54.03
CA ASP A 21 16.29 26.59 -54.04
C ASP A 21 16.96 26.36 -52.66
N VAL A 22 16.57 27.11 -51.63
CA VAL A 22 17.16 27.01 -50.28
C VAL A 22 16.30 26.10 -49.40
N VAL A 23 16.94 25.11 -48.77
CA VAL A 23 16.31 24.18 -47.84
C VAL A 23 16.96 24.31 -46.47
N ALA A 24 16.17 24.69 -45.46
CA ALA A 24 16.55 24.52 -44.06
C ALA A 24 16.14 23.11 -43.62
N GLU A 25 17.09 22.19 -43.65
CA GLU A 25 16.85 20.79 -43.32
C GLU A 25 16.41 20.60 -41.87
N TRP A 26 15.57 19.58 -41.62
CA TRP A 26 15.25 19.23 -40.25
C TRP A 26 16.48 18.70 -39.50
N GLY A 27 16.77 19.30 -38.36
CA GLY A 27 17.81 18.90 -37.42
C GLY A 27 17.27 18.72 -36.00
N PRO A 28 18.16 18.44 -35.02
CA PRO A 28 17.79 18.46 -33.60
C PRO A 28 17.41 19.89 -33.16
N PRO A 29 16.53 20.05 -32.17
CA PRO A 29 16.21 21.37 -31.63
C PRO A 29 17.46 22.00 -30.99
N PRO A 30 17.64 23.34 -31.12
CA PRO A 30 18.82 24.04 -30.57
C PRO A 30 18.79 24.16 -29.03
N GLY A 31 17.70 23.74 -28.39
CA GLY A 31 17.46 23.83 -26.95
C GLY A 31 15.96 23.72 -26.66
N PRO A 32 15.52 24.09 -25.45
CA PRO A 32 14.10 24.22 -25.12
C PRO A 32 13.41 25.21 -26.05
N LEU A 33 12.22 24.84 -26.55
CA LEU A 33 11.40 25.66 -27.43
C LEU A 33 10.05 25.89 -26.75
N ASP A 34 9.97 26.88 -25.86
CA ASP A 34 8.79 27.13 -25.00
C ASP A 34 7.47 27.19 -25.79
N TRP A 35 7.49 27.82 -26.97
CA TRP A 35 6.32 27.94 -27.84
C TRP A 35 5.82 26.60 -28.40
N ALA A 36 6.69 25.60 -28.50
CA ALA A 36 6.37 24.28 -29.02
C ALA A 36 5.75 23.37 -27.96
N VAL A 37 5.81 23.77 -26.68
CA VAL A 37 5.33 22.99 -25.54
C VAL A 37 4.17 23.64 -24.76
N GLU A 38 3.98 24.96 -24.88
CA GLU A 38 3.02 25.77 -24.09
C GLU A 38 1.58 25.21 -24.06
N ASP A 39 1.09 24.69 -25.18
CA ASP A 39 -0.30 24.21 -25.35
C ASP A 39 -0.44 22.66 -25.22
N TRP A 40 0.60 21.98 -24.75
CA TRP A 40 0.65 20.51 -24.63
C TRP A 40 0.56 20.05 -23.17
N GLN A 41 -0.06 18.89 -22.94
CA GLN A 41 -0.11 18.20 -21.66
C GLN A 41 -0.15 16.68 -21.92
N PRO A 42 0.88 15.88 -21.56
CA PRO A 42 2.17 16.31 -21.00
C PRO A 42 3.01 17.09 -22.01
N GLU A 43 4.18 17.57 -21.58
CA GLU A 43 5.19 18.15 -22.49
C GLU A 43 5.57 17.15 -23.60
N PRO A 44 5.58 17.57 -24.88
CA PRO A 44 5.88 16.70 -25.99
C PRO A 44 7.39 16.56 -26.19
N GLU A 45 7.81 15.47 -26.83
CA GLU A 45 9.15 15.36 -27.39
C GLU A 45 9.23 16.17 -28.70
N ILE A 46 10.19 17.10 -28.78
CA ILE A 46 10.52 17.79 -30.03
C ILE A 46 11.53 16.94 -30.80
N VAL A 47 11.04 16.18 -31.78
CA VAL A 47 11.84 15.20 -32.53
C VAL A 47 12.71 15.87 -33.58
N ALA A 48 12.21 16.94 -34.19
CA ALA A 48 12.93 17.66 -35.22
C ALA A 48 12.53 19.14 -35.27
N TRP A 49 13.46 19.98 -35.72
CA TRP A 49 13.29 21.41 -35.85
C TRP A 49 13.96 21.91 -37.13
N ALA A 50 13.37 22.91 -37.76
CA ALA A 50 13.94 23.61 -38.90
C ALA A 50 13.68 25.11 -38.77
N ARG A 51 14.61 25.94 -39.27
CA ARG A 51 14.44 27.40 -39.32
C ARG A 51 14.97 27.98 -40.61
N LEU A 52 14.14 28.79 -41.27
CA LEU A 52 14.50 29.52 -42.47
C LEU A 52 14.04 30.98 -42.35
N GLY A 53 14.98 31.87 -42.04
CA GLY A 53 14.68 33.29 -41.81
C GLY A 53 13.69 33.49 -40.65
N PRO A 54 12.49 34.07 -40.91
CA PRO A 54 11.47 34.31 -39.89
C PRO A 54 10.66 33.05 -39.53
N TRP A 55 10.77 31.99 -40.34
CA TRP A 55 9.99 30.77 -40.19
C TRP A 55 10.71 29.75 -39.33
N GLU A 56 9.98 29.18 -38.38
CA GLU A 56 10.40 28.05 -37.55
C GLU A 56 9.36 26.94 -37.67
N ALA A 57 9.80 25.68 -37.70
CA ALA A 57 8.93 24.53 -37.72
C ALA A 57 9.44 23.45 -36.77
N VAL A 58 8.52 22.72 -36.14
CA VAL A 58 8.82 21.61 -35.22
C VAL A 58 7.97 20.39 -35.54
N LEU A 59 8.57 19.22 -35.38
CA LEU A 59 7.85 17.95 -35.26
C LEU A 59 7.78 17.59 -33.78
N ALA A 60 6.61 17.74 -33.19
CA ALA A 60 6.34 17.44 -31.78
C ALA A 60 5.53 16.14 -31.67
N ARG A 61 5.81 15.32 -30.64
CA ARG A 61 5.03 14.10 -30.38
C ARG A 61 4.88 13.77 -28.91
N ILE A 62 3.82 13.03 -28.60
CA ILE A 62 3.60 12.32 -27.34
C ILE A 62 3.29 10.87 -27.71
N GLY A 63 4.24 9.99 -27.42
CA GLY A 63 4.12 8.61 -27.88
C GLY A 63 4.12 8.52 -29.40
N ARG A 64 3.05 7.96 -29.97
CA ARG A 64 2.82 7.93 -31.42
C ARG A 64 1.91 9.04 -31.92
N HIS A 65 1.34 9.85 -31.03
CA HIS A 65 0.59 11.05 -31.43
C HIS A 65 1.57 12.17 -31.79
N ALA A 66 1.48 12.72 -32.98
CA ALA A 66 2.40 13.74 -33.48
C ALA A 66 1.68 14.85 -34.24
N GLN A 67 2.27 16.05 -34.16
CA GLN A 67 1.85 17.23 -34.90
C GLN A 67 3.06 17.97 -35.47
N LEU A 68 2.84 18.67 -36.58
CA LEU A 68 3.75 19.66 -37.14
C LEU A 68 3.29 21.04 -36.65
N GLY A 69 4.16 21.76 -35.94
CA GLY A 69 3.94 23.15 -35.56
C GLY A 69 4.77 24.08 -36.44
N VAL A 70 4.16 25.14 -36.98
CA VAL A 70 4.83 26.12 -37.83
C VAL A 70 4.58 27.52 -37.30
N ARG A 71 5.61 28.35 -37.23
CA ARG A 71 5.52 29.71 -36.69
C ARG A 71 6.34 30.69 -37.52
N ARG A 72 5.85 31.93 -37.60
CA ARG A 72 6.57 33.07 -38.19
C ARG A 72 6.80 34.17 -37.16
N ASP A 73 8.02 34.68 -37.05
CA ASP A 73 8.36 35.89 -36.28
C ASP A 73 7.76 35.92 -34.85
N GLY A 74 7.79 34.78 -34.15
CA GLY A 74 7.29 34.68 -32.78
C GLY A 74 5.76 34.72 -32.62
N ARG A 75 4.99 34.69 -33.71
CA ARG A 75 3.51 34.64 -33.68
C ARG A 75 3.00 33.33 -33.06
N ARG A 76 1.69 33.18 -32.88
CA ARG A 76 1.14 31.89 -32.45
C ARG A 76 1.44 30.80 -33.51
N PRO A 77 1.87 29.59 -33.12
CA PRO A 77 2.09 28.51 -34.08
C PRO A 77 0.79 28.00 -34.71
N ASP A 78 0.84 27.69 -35.99
CA ASP A 78 -0.16 26.90 -36.70
C ASP A 78 0.18 25.42 -36.56
N TRP A 79 -0.77 24.63 -36.06
CA TRP A 79 -0.58 23.20 -35.82
C TRP A 79 -1.31 22.34 -36.87
N HIS A 80 -0.62 21.31 -37.31
CA HIS A 80 -1.09 20.35 -38.31
C HIS A 80 -0.98 18.92 -37.77
N GLY A 81 -2.07 18.16 -37.83
CA GLY A 81 -2.10 16.79 -37.33
C GLY A 81 -1.34 15.83 -38.23
N LEU A 82 -0.36 15.09 -37.69
CA LEU A 82 0.33 14.02 -38.42
C LEU A 82 -0.29 12.65 -38.12
N SER A 83 -0.77 12.47 -36.90
CA SER A 83 -1.53 11.30 -36.46
C SER A 83 -2.70 11.74 -35.60
N LYS A 84 -3.78 10.95 -35.58
CA LYS A 84 -5.01 11.24 -34.82
C LYS A 84 -5.32 10.09 -33.87
N SER A 85 -4.41 9.81 -32.93
CA SER A 85 -4.55 8.70 -31.96
C SER A 85 -4.67 9.27 -30.53
N PRO A 86 -5.88 9.61 -30.07
CA PRO A 86 -6.12 10.02 -28.68
C PRO A 86 -5.64 8.97 -27.68
N ASP A 87 -5.71 7.70 -28.06
CA ASP A 87 -5.24 6.58 -27.24
C ASP A 87 -3.73 6.64 -27.01
N ASP A 88 -2.93 6.95 -28.04
CA ASP A 88 -1.48 7.11 -27.87
C ASP A 88 -1.13 8.34 -27.03
N MET A 89 -1.90 9.43 -27.12
CA MET A 89 -1.74 10.57 -26.19
C MET A 89 -2.01 10.15 -24.74
N ASN A 90 -3.08 9.38 -24.51
CA ASN A 90 -3.42 8.89 -23.18
C ASN A 90 -2.32 7.94 -22.64
N ARG A 91 -1.82 7.01 -23.47
CA ARG A 91 -0.69 6.13 -23.13
C ARG A 91 0.59 6.92 -22.83
N GLY A 92 0.86 7.98 -23.58
CA GLY A 92 2.02 8.84 -23.37
C GLY A 92 1.90 9.72 -22.12
N MET A 93 0.69 10.21 -21.81
CA MET A 93 0.41 10.90 -20.55
C MET A 93 0.66 9.99 -19.34
N VAL A 94 0.13 8.77 -19.37
CA VAL A 94 0.36 7.78 -18.30
C VAL A 94 1.85 7.43 -18.21
N GLY A 95 2.50 7.17 -19.35
CA GLY A 95 3.93 6.86 -19.40
C GLY A 95 4.81 7.99 -18.86
N SER A 96 4.52 9.24 -19.20
CA SER A 96 5.27 10.40 -18.67
C SER A 96 5.04 10.63 -17.18
N THR A 97 3.85 10.29 -16.67
CA THR A 97 3.50 10.47 -15.25
C THR A 97 4.12 9.39 -14.37
N LEU A 98 4.12 8.14 -14.85
CA LEU A 98 4.51 6.98 -14.06
C LEU A 98 5.93 6.48 -14.35
N LEU A 99 6.40 6.58 -15.58
CA LEU A 99 7.66 5.98 -16.02
C LEU A 99 8.74 7.05 -16.19
N ALA A 100 9.05 7.38 -17.44
CA ALA A 100 10.01 8.39 -17.81
C ALA A 100 9.47 9.17 -19.03
N PRO A 101 9.89 10.42 -19.24
CA PRO A 101 9.54 11.17 -20.44
C PRO A 101 9.81 10.35 -21.72
N GLY A 102 8.88 10.42 -22.68
CA GLY A 102 8.99 9.73 -23.97
C GLY A 102 8.63 8.23 -23.96
N ARG A 103 8.23 7.65 -22.82
CA ARG A 103 7.72 6.27 -22.76
C ARG A 103 6.20 6.21 -22.95
N LEU A 104 5.74 5.13 -23.59
CA LEU A 104 4.34 4.75 -23.64
C LEU A 104 4.04 3.69 -22.59
N ALA A 105 2.95 3.87 -21.84
CA ALA A 105 2.48 2.86 -20.90
C ALA A 105 1.30 2.09 -21.49
N ASP A 106 1.49 0.77 -21.66
CA ASP A 106 0.41 -0.17 -21.94
C ASP A 106 -0.07 -0.75 -20.61
N VAL A 107 -1.20 -0.23 -20.11
CA VAL A 107 -1.68 -0.56 -18.77
C VAL A 107 -2.61 -1.77 -18.81
N THR A 108 -2.32 -2.77 -17.98
CA THR A 108 -2.99 -4.09 -18.01
C THR A 108 -3.83 -4.39 -16.77
N ALA A 109 -3.80 -3.50 -15.79
CA ALA A 109 -4.69 -3.48 -14.65
C ALA A 109 -4.46 -2.18 -13.89
N VAL A 110 -5.51 -1.65 -13.27
CA VAL A 110 -5.40 -0.52 -12.34
C VAL A 110 -6.27 -0.79 -11.13
N THR A 111 -5.74 -0.50 -9.95
CA THR A 111 -6.54 -0.30 -8.74
C THR A 111 -6.84 1.18 -8.60
N ARG A 112 -8.12 1.56 -8.61
CA ARG A 112 -8.52 2.95 -8.42
C ARG A 112 -8.58 3.31 -6.96
N ARG A 113 -8.28 4.59 -6.65
CA ARG A 113 -8.27 5.10 -5.29
C ARG A 113 -9.67 5.11 -4.64
N ASP A 114 -10.70 5.38 -5.43
CA ASP A 114 -12.10 5.47 -4.99
C ASP A 114 -12.78 4.10 -4.85
N GLU A 115 -12.26 3.08 -5.52
CA GLU A 115 -12.74 1.68 -5.42
C GLU A 115 -12.03 0.90 -4.30
N PHE A 116 -10.94 1.44 -3.75
CA PHE A 116 -10.11 0.76 -2.76
C PHE A 116 -10.72 0.80 -1.34
N THR A 117 -10.73 -0.37 -0.70
CA THR A 117 -11.04 -0.56 0.72
C THR A 117 -9.77 -0.89 1.49
N GLY A 118 -9.41 -0.01 2.43
CA GLY A 118 -8.26 -0.20 3.31
C GLY A 118 -8.47 -1.26 4.38
N ILE A 119 -7.43 -1.44 5.20
CA ILE A 119 -7.52 -2.27 6.39
C ILE A 119 -8.39 -1.60 7.47
N GLN A 120 -8.74 -2.36 8.49
CA GLN A 120 -9.38 -1.88 9.72
C GLN A 120 -8.54 -2.27 10.93
N VAL A 121 -8.23 -1.31 11.78
CA VAL A 121 -7.63 -1.58 13.09
C VAL A 121 -8.73 -1.44 14.15
N GLN A 122 -9.13 -2.56 14.73
CA GLN A 122 -10.25 -2.63 15.67
C GLN A 122 -9.98 -1.80 16.93
N GLY A 123 -10.95 -0.94 17.28
CA GLY A 123 -10.84 -0.04 18.42
C GLY A 123 -9.93 1.18 18.17
N ALA A 124 -9.40 1.37 16.97
CA ALA A 124 -8.59 2.51 16.60
C ALA A 124 -9.31 3.43 15.60
N GLU A 125 -8.93 4.70 15.58
CA GLU A 125 -9.40 5.69 14.61
C GLU A 125 -8.35 5.94 13.54
N ARG A 126 -8.71 5.90 12.26
CA ARG A 126 -7.79 6.29 11.18
C ARG A 126 -7.72 7.82 11.10
N VAL A 127 -6.59 8.39 11.50
CA VAL A 127 -6.39 9.85 11.57
C VAL A 127 -5.74 10.42 10.31
N GLN A 128 -5.00 9.60 9.56
CA GLN A 128 -4.37 10.00 8.32
C GLN A 128 -4.38 8.87 7.30
N GLN A 129 -4.53 9.22 6.02
CA GLN A 129 -4.37 8.30 4.90
C GLN A 129 -3.72 9.01 3.72
N MET A 130 -2.66 8.42 3.19
CA MET A 130 -2.00 8.79 1.95
C MET A 130 -2.05 7.58 1.01
N VAL A 131 -2.50 7.82 -0.23
CA VAL A 131 -2.60 6.78 -1.26
C VAL A 131 -1.86 7.30 -2.48
N VAL A 132 -0.85 6.55 -2.92
CA VAL A 132 -0.08 6.86 -4.13
C VAL A 132 -0.12 5.68 -5.10
N PRO A 133 -0.13 5.92 -6.42
CA PRO A 133 -0.01 4.85 -7.40
C PRO A 133 1.30 4.07 -7.21
N ARG A 134 1.26 2.75 -7.41
CA ARG A 134 2.44 1.87 -7.38
C ARG A 134 2.52 1.09 -8.68
N ILE A 135 3.65 1.21 -9.36
CA ILE A 135 3.87 0.57 -10.66
C ILE A 135 4.42 -0.84 -10.44
N VAL A 136 3.86 -1.80 -11.16
CA VAL A 136 4.37 -3.16 -11.28
C VAL A 136 4.60 -3.43 -12.76
N GLU A 137 5.85 -3.69 -13.13
CA GLU A 137 6.21 -4.04 -14.51
C GLU A 137 5.90 -5.52 -14.79
N HIS A 138 5.41 -5.81 -16.00
CA HIS A 138 5.10 -7.18 -16.47
C HIS A 138 4.13 -8.05 -15.64
N PRO A 139 3.07 -7.53 -14.99
CA PRO A 139 2.06 -8.37 -14.35
C PRO A 139 1.13 -9.02 -15.39
N PRO A 140 0.60 -10.22 -15.11
CA PRO A 140 -0.45 -10.82 -15.92
C PRO A 140 -1.75 -10.03 -15.79
N GLY A 141 -2.46 -9.79 -16.89
CA GLY A 141 -3.74 -9.07 -16.88
C GLY A 141 -4.28 -8.76 -18.27
N GLU A 142 -5.56 -8.38 -18.31
CA GLU A 142 -6.26 -7.90 -19.50
C GLU A 142 -5.86 -6.46 -19.82
N GLU A 143 -5.57 -6.15 -21.09
CA GLU A 143 -5.21 -4.79 -21.48
C GLU A 143 -6.40 -3.85 -21.25
N LEU A 144 -6.15 -2.74 -20.56
CA LEU A 144 -7.17 -1.71 -20.35
C LEU A 144 -7.19 -0.73 -21.51
N ASP A 145 -8.38 -0.19 -21.76
CA ASP A 145 -8.51 0.97 -22.63
C ASP A 145 -7.66 2.14 -22.09
N PRO A 146 -6.84 2.80 -22.93
CA PRO A 146 -5.96 3.88 -22.49
C PRO A 146 -6.66 5.06 -21.83
N ALA A 147 -7.88 5.41 -22.26
CA ALA A 147 -8.64 6.49 -21.65
C ALA A 147 -9.09 6.12 -20.23
N GLN A 148 -9.47 4.85 -20.01
CA GLN A 148 -9.78 4.31 -18.69
C GLN A 148 -8.55 4.29 -17.78
N ALA A 149 -7.41 3.79 -18.29
CA ALA A 149 -6.16 3.75 -17.55
C ALA A 149 -5.69 5.15 -17.14
N ARG A 150 -5.76 6.12 -18.06
CA ARG A 150 -5.48 7.53 -17.77
C ARG A 150 -6.36 8.05 -16.65
N HIS A 151 -7.68 7.89 -16.74
CA HIS A 151 -8.60 8.40 -15.71
C HIS A 151 -8.31 7.81 -14.33
N ALA A 152 -7.87 6.56 -14.29
CA ALA A 152 -7.54 5.86 -13.05
C ALA A 152 -6.18 6.27 -12.45
N VAL A 153 -5.22 6.70 -13.29
CA VAL A 153 -3.85 7.03 -12.89
C VAL A 153 -3.66 8.53 -12.63
N THR A 154 -4.31 9.37 -13.43
CA THR A 154 -4.12 10.82 -13.42
C THR A 154 -5.44 11.55 -13.45
N THR A 155 -5.48 12.70 -12.76
CA THR A 155 -6.61 13.64 -12.79
C THR A 155 -6.52 14.62 -13.95
N ALA A 156 -5.39 14.69 -14.66
CA ALA A 156 -5.15 15.60 -15.76
C ALA A 156 -5.57 14.97 -17.11
N ALA A 157 -6.16 15.79 -17.98
CA ALA A 157 -6.43 15.36 -19.34
C ALA A 157 -5.19 15.48 -20.21
N ALA A 158 -4.98 14.51 -21.10
CA ALA A 158 -4.02 14.68 -22.17
C ALA A 158 -4.55 15.75 -23.13
N GLN A 159 -3.70 16.73 -23.45
CA GLN A 159 -4.02 17.85 -24.30
C GLN A 159 -2.91 18.02 -25.33
N ALA A 160 -3.33 18.30 -26.54
CA ALA A 160 -2.45 18.76 -27.61
C ALA A 160 -3.06 20.04 -28.18
N PRO A 161 -2.25 20.90 -28.82
CA PRO A 161 -2.75 22.04 -29.56
C PRO A 161 -3.79 21.61 -30.59
N GLY A 162 -4.79 22.47 -30.79
CA GLY A 162 -5.78 22.26 -31.84
C GLY A 162 -5.11 22.27 -33.20
N ALA A 163 -5.24 21.18 -33.95
CA ALA A 163 -4.65 21.04 -35.29
C ALA A 163 -5.74 20.93 -36.37
N PRO A 164 -6.42 22.05 -36.70
CA PRO A 164 -7.56 22.05 -37.62
C PRO A 164 -7.14 21.86 -39.09
N LEU A 165 -5.87 22.02 -39.40
CA LEU A 165 -5.34 21.99 -40.76
C LEU A 165 -4.78 20.60 -41.09
N ASP A 166 -5.38 19.93 -42.06
CA ASP A 166 -4.85 18.68 -42.60
C ASP A 166 -3.68 18.96 -43.55
N LEU A 167 -2.68 18.07 -43.54
CA LEU A 167 -1.56 18.11 -44.47
C LEU A 167 -1.84 17.24 -45.70
N PRO A 168 -1.20 17.53 -46.84
CA PRO A 168 -1.19 16.62 -47.96
C PRO A 168 -0.67 15.23 -47.55
N ALA A 169 -1.38 14.17 -47.96
CA ALA A 169 -1.11 12.80 -47.50
C ALA A 169 0.32 12.31 -47.76
N GLU A 170 0.95 12.74 -48.86
CA GLU A 170 2.35 12.44 -49.16
C GLU A 170 3.30 13.08 -48.16
N LEU A 171 3.08 14.36 -47.83
CA LEU A 171 3.88 15.08 -46.83
C LEU A 171 3.70 14.44 -45.45
N THR A 172 2.46 14.13 -45.04
CA THR A 172 2.20 13.40 -43.79
C THR A 172 2.99 12.10 -43.72
N ARG A 173 3.02 11.33 -44.82
CA ARG A 173 3.76 10.06 -44.89
C ARG A 173 5.26 10.25 -44.73
N GLU A 174 5.84 11.26 -45.37
CA GLU A 174 7.26 11.60 -45.27
C GLU A 174 7.65 12.03 -43.85
N LEU A 175 6.85 12.89 -43.22
CA LEU A 175 7.09 13.36 -41.85
C LEU A 175 6.91 12.22 -40.82
N LEU A 176 5.89 11.37 -40.98
CA LEU A 176 5.72 10.17 -40.17
C LEU A 176 6.88 9.18 -40.33
N HIS A 177 7.44 9.05 -41.53
CA HIS A 177 8.63 8.22 -41.74
C HIS A 177 9.84 8.74 -40.96
N ARG A 178 10.00 10.08 -40.87
CA ARG A 178 11.05 10.70 -40.06
C ARG A 178 10.83 10.44 -38.56
N LEU A 179 9.61 10.59 -38.06
CA LEU A 179 9.25 10.32 -36.66
C LEU A 179 9.53 8.87 -36.23
N ARG A 180 9.37 7.90 -37.13
CA ARG A 180 9.64 6.47 -36.85
C ARG A 180 11.13 6.14 -36.64
N ARG A 181 12.05 7.04 -37.00
CA ARG A 181 13.49 6.83 -36.79
C ARG A 181 13.91 6.85 -35.32
N THR A 182 13.08 7.48 -34.48
CA THR A 182 13.25 7.48 -33.02
C THR A 182 12.15 6.60 -32.43
N PRO A 183 12.37 5.28 -32.26
CA PRO A 183 11.32 4.39 -31.77
C PRO A 183 10.88 4.80 -30.36
N THR A 184 9.58 4.76 -30.12
CA THR A 184 9.00 4.97 -28.80
C THR A 184 8.98 3.64 -28.04
N GLU A 185 9.58 3.62 -26.85
CA GLU A 185 9.53 2.46 -25.98
C GLU A 185 8.12 2.31 -25.39
N VAL A 186 7.52 1.12 -25.60
CA VAL A 186 6.24 0.75 -25.02
C VAL A 186 6.51 -0.21 -23.86
N VAL A 187 6.10 0.19 -22.66
CA VAL A 187 6.29 -0.59 -21.43
C VAL A 187 4.94 -1.08 -20.95
N ARG A 188 4.82 -2.39 -20.77
CA ARG A 188 3.61 -3.02 -20.24
C ARG A 188 3.64 -2.99 -18.71
N ILE A 189 2.67 -2.34 -18.10
CA ILE A 189 2.61 -2.12 -16.65
C ILE A 189 1.23 -2.46 -16.11
N ALA A 190 1.14 -2.73 -14.81
CA ALA A 190 -0.09 -2.50 -14.07
C ALA A 190 0.15 -1.60 -12.86
N VAL A 191 -0.91 -0.94 -12.43
CA VAL A 191 -0.87 0.09 -11.42
C VAL A 191 -1.67 -0.37 -10.20
N GLY A 192 -0.97 -0.71 -9.14
CA GLY A 192 -1.56 -0.92 -7.82
C GLY A 192 -1.56 0.39 -7.03
N LEU A 193 -1.76 0.27 -5.72
CA LEU A 193 -1.62 1.39 -4.79
C LEU A 193 -0.54 1.08 -3.77
N ARG A 194 0.16 2.11 -3.29
CA ARG A 194 0.84 2.07 -2.01
C ARG A 194 0.10 2.99 -1.06
N VAL A 195 -0.32 2.41 0.06
CA VAL A 195 -1.17 3.06 1.05
C VAL A 195 -0.36 3.23 2.32
N ALA A 196 -0.30 4.46 2.81
CA ALA A 196 0.26 4.79 4.11
C ALA A 196 -0.86 5.36 4.98
N GLU A 197 -1.15 4.71 6.10
CA GLU A 197 -2.18 5.09 7.06
C GLU A 197 -1.58 5.32 8.44
N THR A 198 -2.18 6.23 9.19
CA THR A 198 -1.87 6.41 10.62
C THR A 198 -3.14 6.15 11.40
N TRP A 199 -3.05 5.23 12.37
CA TRP A 199 -4.16 4.81 13.22
C TRP A 199 -3.90 5.21 14.67
N ARG A 200 -4.85 5.91 15.29
CA ARG A 200 -4.78 6.32 16.70
C ARG A 200 -5.53 5.33 17.57
N LEU A 201 -4.83 4.77 18.56
CA LEU A 201 -5.39 3.88 19.57
C LEU A 201 -6.15 4.65 20.66
N PRO A 202 -6.98 3.97 21.49
CA PRO A 202 -7.69 4.61 22.60
C PRO A 202 -6.80 5.29 23.64
N ASP A 203 -5.54 4.86 23.77
CA ASP A 203 -4.54 5.47 24.66
C ASP A 203 -3.81 6.67 24.03
N GLY A 204 -4.14 7.02 22.79
CA GLY A 204 -3.55 8.12 22.03
C GLY A 204 -2.30 7.75 21.24
N PHE A 205 -1.79 6.50 21.32
CA PHE A 205 -0.65 6.07 20.52
C PHE A 205 -1.02 6.01 19.03
N GLU A 206 -0.11 6.44 18.16
CA GLU A 206 -0.30 6.44 16.71
C GLU A 206 0.55 5.35 16.04
N ILE A 207 -0.12 4.41 15.36
CA ILE A 207 0.50 3.32 14.61
C ILE A 207 0.57 3.70 13.13
N PRO A 208 1.77 3.89 12.56
CA PRO A 208 1.94 4.01 11.13
C PRO A 208 1.86 2.63 10.47
N VAL A 209 1.10 2.52 9.38
CA VAL A 209 0.91 1.27 8.63
C VAL A 209 1.11 1.56 7.16
N VAL A 210 1.95 0.76 6.50
CA VAL A 210 2.22 0.87 5.06
C VAL A 210 2.01 -0.48 4.40
N TYR A 211 1.18 -0.51 3.36
CA TYR A 211 0.90 -1.72 2.59
C TYR A 211 0.70 -1.40 1.11
N ASP A 212 0.91 -2.42 0.29
CA ASP A 212 0.69 -2.35 -1.15
C ASP A 212 -0.63 -3.06 -1.48
N VAL A 213 -1.41 -2.45 -2.38
CA VAL A 213 -2.61 -3.04 -2.99
C VAL A 213 -2.21 -3.49 -4.38
N ALA A 214 -2.41 -4.78 -4.68
CA ALA A 214 -2.03 -5.34 -5.96
C ALA A 214 -2.86 -4.71 -7.10
N PRO A 215 -2.30 -4.50 -8.30
CA PRO A 215 -3.06 -3.98 -9.43
C PRO A 215 -4.33 -4.79 -9.73
N GLY A 216 -5.44 -4.10 -9.97
CA GLY A 216 -6.74 -4.73 -10.25
C GLY A 216 -7.44 -5.32 -9.02
N THR A 217 -6.89 -5.14 -7.82
CA THR A 217 -7.53 -5.56 -6.56
C THR A 217 -8.03 -4.35 -5.80
N ALA A 218 -9.19 -4.46 -5.15
CA ALA A 218 -9.80 -3.38 -4.38
C ALA A 218 -9.50 -3.45 -2.87
N GLN A 219 -8.98 -4.56 -2.35
CA GLN A 219 -8.79 -4.76 -0.92
C GLN A 219 -7.32 -4.68 -0.53
N GLY A 220 -7.01 -3.83 0.45
CA GLY A 220 -5.70 -3.79 1.10
C GLY A 220 -5.56 -4.85 2.20
N TYR A 221 -4.33 -5.33 2.41
CA TYR A 221 -4.01 -6.30 3.45
C TYR A 221 -2.69 -5.93 4.13
N VAL A 222 -2.58 -6.28 5.41
CA VAL A 222 -1.32 -6.27 6.16
C VAL A 222 -1.04 -7.70 6.62
N LEU A 223 0.24 -8.06 6.69
CA LEU A 223 0.63 -9.36 7.21
C LEU A 223 0.51 -9.37 8.73
N ASP A 224 -0.17 -10.38 9.25
CA ASP A 224 -0.24 -10.68 10.67
C ASP A 224 1.18 -10.91 11.22
N GLU A 225 1.57 -10.17 12.26
CA GLU A 225 2.93 -10.26 12.83
C GLU A 225 3.24 -11.60 13.52
N ASP A 226 2.21 -12.38 13.87
CA ASP A 226 2.34 -13.71 14.45
C ASP A 226 2.35 -14.80 13.36
N THR A 227 1.34 -14.80 12.50
CA THR A 227 1.12 -15.91 11.54
C THR A 227 1.64 -15.64 10.14
N GLY A 228 1.93 -14.39 9.78
CA GLY A 228 2.23 -13.96 8.41
C GLY A 228 1.03 -13.99 7.46
N ALA A 229 -0.18 -14.28 7.96
CA ALA A 229 -1.38 -14.30 7.14
C ALA A 229 -1.78 -12.89 6.69
N ALA A 230 -2.31 -12.75 5.46
CA ALA A 230 -2.83 -11.48 4.98
C ALA A 230 -4.18 -11.16 5.65
N LEU A 231 -4.27 -10.00 6.30
CA LEU A 231 -5.46 -9.58 7.05
C LEU A 231 -5.98 -8.22 6.59
N THR A 232 -7.30 -8.10 6.53
CA THR A 232 -8.03 -6.85 6.31
C THR A 232 -8.49 -6.20 7.61
N THR A 233 -8.56 -6.99 8.69
CA THR A 233 -9.00 -6.55 10.01
C THR A 233 -7.99 -7.03 11.02
N LEU A 234 -7.43 -6.09 11.78
CA LEU A 234 -6.38 -6.33 12.74
C LEU A 234 -6.75 -5.74 14.09
N HIS A 235 -6.08 -6.19 15.13
CA HIS A 235 -6.11 -5.61 16.45
C HIS A 235 -4.70 -5.18 16.84
N ALA A 236 -4.59 -4.06 17.56
CA ALA A 236 -3.33 -3.66 18.17
C ALA A 236 -3.18 -4.36 19.53
N CYS A 237 -2.05 -5.03 19.74
CA CYS A 237 -1.70 -5.52 21.07
C CYS A 237 -1.17 -4.37 21.96
N ARG A 238 -0.92 -4.65 23.23
CA ARG A 238 -0.35 -3.65 24.17
C ARG A 238 1.02 -3.07 23.77
N ASN A 239 1.75 -3.76 22.90
CA ASN A 239 3.04 -3.30 22.34
C ASN A 239 2.88 -2.73 20.92
N HIS A 240 1.64 -2.50 20.50
CA HIS A 240 1.29 -1.91 19.21
C HIS A 240 1.61 -2.78 17.98
N HIS A 241 1.95 -4.06 18.15
CA HIS A 241 1.94 -5.03 17.06
C HIS A 241 0.52 -5.20 16.51
N LEU A 242 0.40 -5.36 15.20
CA LEU A 242 -0.87 -5.63 14.54
C LEU A 242 -1.03 -7.13 14.27
N ALA A 243 -2.10 -7.72 14.82
CA ALA A 243 -2.40 -9.15 14.67
C ALA A 243 -3.89 -9.41 14.50
N GLY A 244 -4.26 -10.51 13.86
CA GLY A 244 -5.66 -10.92 13.65
C GLY A 244 -6.30 -11.49 14.91
N ALA A 245 -5.50 -11.99 15.85
CA ALA A 245 -5.97 -12.52 17.12
C ALA A 245 -5.10 -12.04 18.28
N LEU A 246 -5.76 -11.77 19.41
CA LEU A 246 -5.10 -11.36 20.66
C LEU A 246 -5.46 -12.32 21.79
N ALA A 247 -4.45 -12.71 22.55
CA ALA A 247 -4.64 -13.40 23.81
C ALA A 247 -4.68 -12.38 24.95
N TRP A 248 -5.59 -12.56 25.90
CA TRP A 248 -5.76 -11.62 27.00
C TRP A 248 -5.18 -12.17 28.30
N CYS A 249 -4.41 -11.34 29.00
CA CYS A 249 -3.95 -11.71 30.33
C CYS A 249 -5.15 -11.74 31.29
N ALA A 250 -5.39 -12.87 31.94
CA ALA A 250 -6.44 -13.02 32.94
C ALA A 250 -6.22 -12.08 34.16
N HIS A 251 -4.98 -11.69 34.42
CA HIS A 251 -4.64 -10.84 35.57
C HIS A 251 -4.76 -9.33 35.28
N CYS A 252 -3.96 -8.80 34.35
CA CYS A 252 -3.95 -7.36 34.05
C CYS A 252 -4.96 -6.95 32.98
N LEU A 253 -5.63 -7.90 32.33
CA LEU A 253 -6.57 -7.67 31.22
C LEU A 253 -5.96 -6.92 30.03
N ASN A 254 -4.64 -6.89 29.89
CA ASN A 254 -4.00 -6.37 28.69
C ASN A 254 -3.88 -7.47 27.62
N PRO A 255 -4.15 -7.15 26.34
CA PRO A 255 -3.98 -8.09 25.25
C PRO A 255 -2.54 -8.15 24.73
N THR A 256 -2.09 -9.34 24.35
CA THR A 256 -0.80 -9.59 23.68
C THR A 256 -1.01 -10.47 22.46
N CYS A 257 -0.29 -10.23 21.36
CA CYS A 257 -0.13 -11.21 20.29
C CYS A 257 1.00 -12.21 20.63
N ALA A 258 1.16 -13.28 19.86
CA ALA A 258 2.25 -14.23 20.12
C ALA A 258 3.64 -13.69 19.73
N ALA A 259 3.71 -12.65 18.88
CA ALA A 259 4.95 -11.94 18.57
C ALA A 259 5.49 -11.10 19.74
N CYS A 260 4.67 -10.79 20.77
CA CYS A 260 5.15 -10.13 21.98
C CYS A 260 6.13 -11.04 22.75
N SER A 261 7.23 -10.48 23.25
CA SER A 261 8.19 -11.22 24.10
C SER A 261 7.55 -11.77 25.39
N GLU A 262 6.53 -11.08 25.84
CA GLU A 262 5.68 -11.32 27.00
C GLU A 262 4.31 -11.92 26.64
N SER A 263 4.21 -12.60 25.49
CA SER A 263 3.01 -13.31 25.04
C SER A 263 2.31 -14.02 26.21
N VAL A 264 0.99 -14.05 26.23
CA VAL A 264 0.21 -14.85 27.18
C VAL A 264 0.65 -16.32 27.14
N ARG A 265 0.96 -16.86 28.32
CA ARG A 265 1.34 -18.26 28.55
C ARG A 265 0.50 -18.85 29.69
N PRO A 266 0.33 -20.17 29.76
CA PRO A 266 -0.38 -20.80 30.86
C PRO A 266 0.45 -20.75 32.16
N CYS A 267 -0.20 -20.40 33.26
CA CYS A 267 0.35 -20.52 34.61
C CYS A 267 0.66 -21.99 34.92
N ARG A 268 1.86 -22.30 35.41
CA ARG A 268 2.27 -23.68 35.71
C ARG A 268 1.41 -24.41 36.75
N LEU A 269 0.66 -23.70 37.59
CA LEU A 269 -0.22 -24.29 38.59
C LEU A 269 -1.69 -24.34 38.14
N CYS A 270 -2.31 -23.18 37.90
CA CYS A 270 -3.74 -23.11 37.60
C CYS A 270 -4.08 -23.14 36.11
N GLN A 271 -3.08 -23.24 35.23
CA GLN A 271 -3.20 -23.18 33.77
C GLN A 271 -3.89 -21.91 33.24
N GLY A 272 -3.97 -20.87 34.07
CA GLY A 272 -4.56 -19.60 33.67
C GLY A 272 -3.70 -18.83 32.68
N ALA A 273 -4.35 -18.18 31.72
CA ALA A 273 -3.70 -17.44 30.65
C ALA A 273 -3.15 -16.10 31.17
N VAL A 274 -1.83 -15.93 31.26
CA VAL A 274 -1.18 -14.76 31.89
C VAL A 274 0.00 -14.29 31.04
N CYS A 275 0.15 -12.98 30.84
CA CYS A 275 1.28 -12.41 30.08
C CYS A 275 2.61 -12.60 30.81
N GLY A 276 3.72 -12.50 30.07
CA GLY A 276 5.09 -12.64 30.60
C GLY A 276 5.37 -11.74 31.80
N ASP A 277 4.95 -10.48 31.76
CA ASP A 277 5.11 -9.54 32.89
C ASP A 277 4.40 -10.00 34.16
N CYS A 278 3.19 -10.54 34.03
CA CYS A 278 2.41 -11.00 35.16
C CYS A 278 2.90 -12.38 35.64
N LEU A 279 3.55 -13.16 34.78
CA LEU A 279 4.30 -14.38 35.12
C LEU A 279 5.69 -14.07 35.70
N ALA A 280 5.91 -12.91 36.33
CA ALA A 280 7.18 -12.46 36.91
C ALA A 280 7.80 -13.37 37.99
N THR A 281 7.19 -14.51 38.32
CA THR A 281 7.82 -15.50 39.19
C THR A 281 8.75 -16.40 38.37
N PRO A 282 10.00 -16.65 38.83
CA PRO A 282 10.92 -17.56 38.13
C PRO A 282 10.37 -18.98 37.96
N ASP A 283 9.40 -19.37 38.79
CA ASP A 283 8.75 -20.68 38.75
C ASP A 283 7.57 -20.76 37.77
N GLY A 284 7.20 -19.67 37.08
CA GLY A 284 6.17 -19.64 36.05
C GLY A 284 4.73 -19.64 36.59
N ARG A 285 4.53 -19.17 37.83
CA ARG A 285 3.20 -19.02 38.44
C ARG A 285 2.64 -17.61 38.25
N CYS A 286 1.33 -17.52 38.09
CA CYS A 286 0.63 -16.25 38.11
C CYS A 286 0.61 -15.64 39.53
N PRO A 287 0.30 -14.33 39.68
CA PRO A 287 0.34 -13.65 40.97
C PRO A 287 -0.61 -14.27 42.02
N ALA A 288 -1.79 -14.76 41.61
CA ALA A 288 -2.73 -15.46 42.49
C ALA A 288 -2.13 -16.79 43.02
N CYS A 289 -1.57 -17.62 42.13
CA CYS A 289 -0.94 -18.88 42.51
C CYS A 289 0.31 -18.68 43.35
N ALA A 290 1.08 -17.65 43.03
CA ALA A 290 2.24 -17.26 43.81
C ALA A 290 1.81 -16.89 45.23
N ARG A 291 0.70 -16.16 45.42
CA ARG A 291 0.20 -15.64 46.70
C ARG A 291 -0.69 -16.60 47.50
N LEU A 292 -0.84 -17.87 47.09
CA LEU A 292 -1.63 -18.84 47.83
C LEU A 292 -1.27 -18.88 49.33
N ALA A 293 -2.30 -18.75 50.17
CA ALA A 293 -2.20 -18.83 51.62
C ALA A 293 -3.08 -19.95 52.14
N LYS A 294 -2.63 -20.65 53.19
CA LYS A 294 -3.39 -21.75 53.78
C LYS A 294 -4.63 -21.22 54.49
N VAL A 295 -5.79 -21.79 54.16
CA VAL A 295 -7.05 -21.45 54.82
C VAL A 295 -7.09 -22.06 56.22
N GLY A 296 -7.40 -21.21 57.21
CA GLY A 296 -7.56 -21.62 58.61
C GLY A 296 -8.65 -22.68 58.79
N ARG A 297 -8.48 -23.58 59.78
CA ARG A 297 -9.33 -24.76 59.99
C ARG A 297 -10.83 -24.45 59.96
N PHE A 298 -11.25 -23.34 60.58
CA PHE A 298 -12.64 -22.93 60.69
C PHE A 298 -13.26 -22.36 59.41
N ALA A 299 -12.43 -21.93 58.44
CA ALA A 299 -12.90 -21.34 57.18
C ALA A 299 -12.94 -22.33 56.00
N ARG A 300 -12.38 -23.54 56.15
CA ARG A 300 -12.25 -24.52 55.04
C ARG A 300 -13.57 -24.99 54.46
N GLY A 301 -14.63 -25.06 55.28
CA GLY A 301 -15.96 -25.44 54.82
C GLY A 301 -16.50 -24.55 53.70
N ARG A 302 -16.17 -23.25 53.71
CA ARG A 302 -16.56 -22.30 52.64
C ARG A 302 -15.93 -22.63 51.29
N TYR A 303 -14.81 -23.34 51.31
CA TYR A 303 -14.11 -23.79 50.11
C TYR A 303 -14.44 -25.24 49.76
N GLY A 304 -15.48 -25.84 50.37
CA GLY A 304 -15.93 -27.19 50.04
C GLY A 304 -14.93 -28.28 50.41
N VAL A 305 -14.18 -28.09 51.50
CA VAL A 305 -13.19 -29.07 51.98
C VAL A 305 -13.62 -29.63 53.34
N SER A 306 -13.57 -30.96 53.46
CA SER A 306 -13.87 -31.69 54.71
C SER A 306 -12.91 -31.37 55.87
N ALA A 307 -13.27 -31.76 57.10
CA ALA A 307 -12.47 -31.47 58.30
C ALA A 307 -11.02 -32.03 58.26
N GLY A 308 -10.82 -33.14 57.54
CA GLY A 308 -9.49 -33.73 57.32
C GLY A 308 -8.73 -33.16 56.12
N GLY A 309 -9.37 -32.36 55.28
CA GLY A 309 -8.75 -31.75 54.11
C GLY A 309 -8.07 -30.41 54.40
N SER A 310 -7.34 -29.91 53.41
CA SER A 310 -6.73 -28.58 53.45
C SER A 310 -7.13 -27.76 52.23
N ALA A 311 -7.22 -26.44 52.40
CA ALA A 311 -7.45 -25.52 51.29
C ALA A 311 -6.39 -24.42 51.34
N TRP A 312 -5.99 -23.95 50.16
CA TRP A 312 -5.21 -22.74 49.97
C TRP A 312 -5.98 -21.83 49.04
N HIS A 313 -5.95 -20.55 49.34
CA HIS A 313 -6.75 -19.59 48.62
C HIS A 313 -5.96 -18.29 48.43
N SER A 314 -6.15 -17.68 47.28
CA SER A 314 -5.69 -16.33 46.98
C SER A 314 -6.68 -15.68 46.03
N GLU A 315 -6.87 -14.39 46.24
CA GLU A 315 -7.65 -13.52 45.38
C GLU A 315 -6.79 -12.30 45.08
N VAL A 316 -6.68 -11.99 43.80
CA VAL A 316 -6.06 -10.77 43.27
C VAL A 316 -7.03 -10.18 42.25
N PRO A 317 -6.86 -8.91 41.82
CA PRO A 317 -7.72 -8.35 40.79
C PRO A 317 -7.86 -9.30 39.59
N ASN A 318 -9.11 -9.55 39.20
CA ASN A 318 -9.55 -10.39 38.08
C ASN A 318 -9.28 -11.90 38.18
N VAL A 319 -8.60 -12.39 39.23
CA VAL A 319 -8.25 -13.81 39.36
C VAL A 319 -8.38 -14.30 40.80
N GLN A 320 -9.17 -15.35 40.98
CA GLN A 320 -9.26 -16.12 42.21
C GLN A 320 -8.73 -17.53 41.98
N VAL A 321 -7.92 -18.05 42.92
CA VAL A 321 -7.43 -19.43 42.87
C VAL A 321 -7.65 -20.10 44.22
N THR A 322 -8.23 -21.30 44.19
CA THR A 322 -8.42 -22.15 45.35
C THR A 322 -7.83 -23.53 45.06
N VAL A 323 -6.84 -23.94 45.84
CA VAL A 323 -6.32 -25.31 45.81
C VAL A 323 -6.94 -26.09 46.96
N ARG A 324 -7.47 -27.28 46.67
CA ARG A 324 -8.07 -28.19 47.66
C ARG A 324 -7.28 -29.48 47.70
N GLN A 325 -6.98 -29.94 48.91
CA GLN A 325 -6.47 -31.27 49.18
C GLN A 325 -7.51 -32.03 49.99
N GLU A 326 -8.02 -33.12 49.43
CA GLU A 326 -8.89 -34.06 50.13
C GLU A 326 -8.31 -35.48 50.04
N ARG A 327 -7.92 -36.04 51.19
CA ARG A 327 -7.21 -37.32 51.26
C ARG A 327 -5.96 -37.29 50.35
N ASN A 328 -5.95 -38.09 49.28
CA ASN A 328 -4.87 -38.19 48.30
C ASN A 328 -5.17 -37.42 47.00
N TYR A 329 -6.26 -36.68 46.93
CA TYR A 329 -6.71 -35.96 45.74
C TYR A 329 -6.47 -34.45 45.90
N TRP A 330 -5.97 -33.84 44.82
CA TRP A 330 -5.71 -32.42 44.76
C TRP A 330 -6.46 -31.82 43.58
N THR A 331 -7.15 -30.70 43.81
CA THR A 331 -7.75 -29.90 42.75
C THR A 331 -7.30 -28.47 42.84
N VAL A 332 -7.19 -27.82 41.68
CA VAL A 332 -7.12 -26.37 41.59
C VAL A 332 -8.39 -25.88 40.93
N GLU A 333 -9.02 -24.90 41.55
CA GLU A 333 -10.11 -24.12 41.00
C GLU A 333 -9.60 -22.71 40.74
N ARG A 334 -9.83 -22.24 39.52
CA ARG A 334 -9.53 -20.89 39.07
C ARG A 334 -10.82 -20.21 38.65
N TRP A 335 -10.98 -18.95 39.02
CA TRP A 335 -12.02 -18.09 38.47
C TRP A 335 -11.38 -16.80 37.96
N ASP A 336 -11.56 -16.52 36.68
CA ASP A 336 -11.12 -15.27 36.04
C ASP A 336 -12.03 -14.87 34.88
N ARG A 337 -11.56 -13.97 34.00
CA ARG A 337 -12.29 -13.50 32.82
C ARG A 337 -12.77 -14.60 31.87
N TYR A 338 -12.14 -15.77 31.91
CA TYR A 338 -12.50 -16.93 31.08
C TYR A 338 -13.49 -17.87 31.78
N GLY A 339 -14.01 -17.46 32.94
CA GLY A 339 -14.95 -18.22 33.73
C GLY A 339 -14.28 -19.03 34.84
N ARG A 340 -15.05 -19.98 35.38
CA ARG A 340 -14.62 -20.88 36.46
C ARG A 340 -14.18 -22.22 35.89
N VAL A 341 -12.98 -22.65 36.26
CA VAL A 341 -12.39 -23.92 35.83
C VAL A 341 -11.87 -24.67 37.05
N THR A 342 -12.22 -25.96 37.17
CA THR A 342 -11.71 -26.84 38.22
C THR A 342 -11.04 -28.04 37.57
N VAL A 343 -9.76 -28.27 37.89
CA VAL A 343 -8.98 -29.38 37.34
C VAL A 343 -8.29 -30.18 38.44
N PRO A 344 -8.18 -31.51 38.31
CA PRO A 344 -7.28 -32.31 39.13
C PRO A 344 -5.83 -31.88 38.90
N LEU A 345 -5.02 -31.89 39.97
CA LEU A 345 -3.57 -31.71 39.85
C LEU A 345 -2.89 -33.07 39.67
N ASP A 346 -2.02 -33.19 38.68
CA ASP A 346 -1.20 -34.38 38.48
C ASP A 346 -0.13 -34.52 39.58
N PRO A 347 0.43 -35.72 39.79
CA PRO A 347 1.42 -35.95 40.83
C PRO A 347 2.66 -35.04 40.78
N HIS A 348 3.14 -34.67 39.58
CA HIS A 348 4.30 -33.79 39.43
C HIS A 348 3.96 -32.36 39.86
N THR A 349 2.80 -31.84 39.45
CA THR A 349 2.32 -30.53 39.89
C THR A 349 2.08 -30.50 41.40
N VAL A 350 1.55 -31.58 41.99
CA VAL A 350 1.39 -31.70 43.46
C VAL A 350 2.75 -31.68 44.17
N GLN A 351 3.76 -32.37 43.64
CA GLN A 351 5.11 -32.36 44.22
C GLN A 351 5.73 -30.96 44.18
N ALA A 352 5.65 -30.26 43.04
CA ALA A 352 6.13 -28.88 42.91
C ALA A 352 5.38 -27.93 43.86
N LEU A 353 4.06 -28.06 43.94
CA LEU A 353 3.21 -27.27 44.83
C LEU A 353 3.60 -27.44 46.30
N ARG A 354 3.87 -28.67 46.76
CA ARG A 354 4.36 -28.91 48.12
C ARG A 354 5.66 -28.15 48.39
N GLY A 355 6.61 -28.19 47.46
CA GLY A 355 7.85 -27.42 47.55
C GLY A 355 7.59 -25.91 47.68
N TRP A 356 6.70 -25.36 46.86
CA TRP A 356 6.34 -23.94 46.91
C TRP A 356 5.62 -23.53 48.21
N LEU A 357 4.79 -24.42 48.75
CA LEU A 357 4.04 -24.16 49.98
C LEU A 357 4.89 -24.30 51.24
N SER A 358 5.98 -25.09 51.19
CA SER A 358 6.92 -25.26 52.31
C SER A 358 7.99 -24.17 52.39
N ALA A 359 8.24 -23.43 51.31
CA ALA A 359 9.21 -22.33 51.27
C ALA A 359 8.67 -20.99 51.82
N ARG A 360 7.45 -20.99 52.36
CA ARG A 360 6.76 -19.85 52.95
C ARG A 360 6.45 -20.15 54.41
#